data_AF-T0YYE2-F1
#
_entry.id   AF-T0YYE2-F1
#
_cell.length_a   1.000
_cell.length_b   1.000
_cell.length_c   1.000
_cell.angle_alpha   90.00
_cell.angle_beta   90.00
_cell.angle_gamma   90.00
#
_symmetry.space_group_name_H-M   'P 1'
#
loop_
_entity.id
_entity.type
_entity.pdbx_description
1 polymer ?
#
loop_
_entity_poly.entity_id
_entity_poly.type
_entity_poly.pdbx_seq_one_letter_code
_entity_poly.pdbx_strand_id
1 'polypeptide(L)'
;MPNGPLTKDQLVVVLHELADLLNRDGVKARMYIVGGAAMVLQYSARDMTRDVDAQYYPKVEINRAAAEIAKKYGLPSDWLNDKAAMFVSPVTDDNNSQMFLSTGTVTIETASAEVLLAMKIGASRQRIDNFVY
;
A
#
# COMPACT_ATOMS: atom_id res chain seq x y z
N MET A 1 9.69 5.79 -20.82
CA MET A 1 9.76 4.82 -19.70
C MET A 1 8.33 4.52 -19.29
N PRO A 2 7.91 3.28 -19.00
CA PRO A 2 6.51 3.04 -18.71
C PRO A 2 6.19 3.53 -17.30
N ASN A 3 5.95 4.84 -17.18
CA ASN A 3 5.31 5.52 -16.05
C ASN A 3 3.78 5.22 -16.04
N GLY A 4 3.42 3.99 -16.40
CA GLY A 4 2.04 3.55 -16.47
C GLY A 4 1.52 3.22 -15.09
N PRO A 5 0.23 3.47 -14.81
CA PRO A 5 -0.38 3.07 -13.55
C PRO A 5 -0.37 1.54 -13.41
N LEU A 6 -0.15 1.05 -12.18
CA LEU A 6 -0.24 -0.36 -11.79
C LEU A 6 -1.69 -0.83 -11.95
N THR A 7 -1.91 -1.77 -12.86
CA THR A 7 -3.19 -2.50 -12.95
C THR A 7 -3.38 -3.39 -11.72
N LYS A 8 -4.62 -3.82 -11.46
CA LYS A 8 -4.91 -4.78 -10.39
C LYS A 8 -4.04 -6.04 -10.47
N ASP A 9 -3.92 -6.63 -11.66
CA ASP A 9 -3.14 -7.86 -11.85
C ASP A 9 -1.65 -7.64 -11.59
N GLN A 10 -1.09 -6.53 -12.07
CA GLN A 10 0.30 -6.17 -11.77
C GLN A 10 0.49 -5.93 -10.28
N LEU A 11 -0.44 -5.24 -9.62
CA LEU A 11 -0.39 -4.96 -8.18
C LEU A 11 -0.40 -6.27 -7.38
N VAL A 12 -1.26 -7.21 -7.75
CA VAL A 12 -1.29 -8.55 -7.12
C VAL A 12 0.04 -9.26 -7.31
N VAL A 13 0.58 -9.30 -8.53
CA VAL A 13 1.86 -9.97 -8.83
C VAL A 13 3.01 -9.38 -8.01
N VAL A 14 3.16 -8.05 -7.99
CA VAL A 14 4.30 -7.43 -7.31
C VAL A 14 4.21 -7.51 -5.79
N LEU A 15 3.00 -7.52 -5.21
CA LEU A 15 2.82 -7.72 -3.76
C LEU A 15 3.10 -9.16 -3.33
N HIS A 16 2.74 -10.16 -4.15
CA HIS A 16 3.12 -11.55 -3.88
C HIS A 16 4.63 -11.73 -3.98
N GLU A 17 5.26 -11.19 -5.02
CA GLU A 17 6.72 -11.32 -5.15
C GLU A 17 7.47 -10.57 -4.04
N LEU A 18 6.97 -9.40 -3.61
CA LEU A 18 7.50 -8.71 -2.44
C LEU A 18 7.45 -9.60 -1.19
N ALA A 19 6.32 -10.28 -0.95
CA ALA A 19 6.18 -11.19 0.18
C ALA A 19 7.10 -12.41 0.07
N ASP A 20 7.28 -12.96 -1.13
CA ASP A 20 8.19 -14.08 -1.38
C ASP A 20 9.65 -13.70 -1.12
N LEU A 21 10.08 -12.52 -1.58
CA LEU A 21 11.42 -11.98 -1.30
C LEU A 21 11.66 -11.81 0.21
N LEU A 22 10.68 -11.25 0.92
CA LEU A 22 10.77 -11.05 2.37
C LEU A 22 10.82 -12.38 3.14
N ASN A 23 9.99 -13.34 2.76
CA ASN A 23 10.01 -14.69 3.35
C ASN A 23 11.33 -15.41 3.08
N ARG A 24 11.85 -15.34 1.86
CA ARG A 24 13.15 -15.91 1.49
C ARG A 24 14.28 -15.33 2.34
N ASP A 25 14.22 -14.04 2.63
CA ASP A 25 15.21 -13.34 3.43
C ASP A 25 14.95 -13.48 4.96
N GLY A 26 13.93 -14.25 5.37
CA GLY A 26 13.60 -14.50 6.77
C GLY A 26 12.98 -13.31 7.51
N VAL A 27 12.46 -12.32 6.77
CA VAL A 27 11.95 -11.08 7.33
C VAL A 27 10.49 -11.24 7.76
N LYS A 28 10.21 -11.04 9.06
CA LYS A 28 8.84 -10.93 9.57
C LYS A 28 8.27 -9.55 9.23
N ALA A 29 7.42 -9.48 8.21
CA ALA A 29 6.88 -8.23 7.71
C ALA A 29 5.37 -8.11 7.92
N ARG A 30 4.92 -6.90 8.23
CA ARG A 30 3.51 -6.52 8.27
C ARG A 30 3.30 -5.29 7.41
N MET A 31 2.28 -5.32 6.57
CA MET A 31 1.89 -4.20 5.71
C MET A 31 0.39 -3.97 5.83
N TYR A 32 0.00 -2.71 5.89
CA TYR A 32 -1.38 -2.26 5.92
C TYR A 32 -1.56 -1.21 4.82
N ILE A 33 -2.13 -1.66 3.71
CA ILE A 33 -2.33 -0.89 2.48
C ILE A 33 -3.57 -0.03 2.61
N VAL A 34 -3.45 1.23 2.23
CA VAL A 34 -4.52 2.22 2.33
C VAL A 34 -4.75 2.93 1.00
N GLY A 35 -5.69 3.88 1.00
CA GLY A 35 -5.93 4.79 -0.10
C GLY A 35 -6.23 4.08 -1.42
N GLY A 36 -5.52 4.50 -2.46
CA GLY A 36 -5.81 4.13 -3.83
C GLY A 36 -5.64 2.65 -4.16
N ALA A 37 -4.58 2.03 -3.61
CA ALA A 37 -4.26 0.62 -3.84
C ALA A 37 -5.26 -0.30 -3.13
N ALA A 38 -5.68 0.03 -1.90
CA ALA A 38 -6.72 -0.72 -1.19
C ALA A 38 -8.05 -0.74 -1.96
N MET A 39 -8.43 0.39 -2.58
CA MET A 39 -9.62 0.49 -3.42
C MET A 39 -9.57 -0.42 -4.66
N VAL A 40 -8.39 -0.57 -5.28
CA VAL A 40 -8.19 -1.44 -6.44
C VAL A 40 -8.24 -2.92 -6.04
N LEU A 41 -7.60 -3.28 -4.93
CA LEU A 41 -7.55 -4.66 -4.44
C LEU A 41 -8.94 -5.17 -4.03
N GLN A 42 -9.65 -4.45 -3.17
CA GLN A 42 -10.87 -4.97 -2.52
C GLN A 42 -12.20 -4.53 -3.14
N TYR A 43 -12.28 -3.34 -3.72
CA TYR A 43 -13.59 -2.76 -4.08
C TYR A 43 -13.81 -2.60 -5.58
N SER A 44 -12.84 -3.00 -6.41
CA SER A 44 -12.87 -2.87 -7.88
C SER A 44 -13.34 -1.47 -8.33
N ALA A 45 -13.07 -0.44 -7.54
CA ALA A 45 -13.61 0.91 -7.75
C ALA A 45 -12.96 1.65 -8.92
N ARG A 46 -11.81 1.13 -9.38
CA ARG A 46 -11.05 1.52 -10.57
C ARG A 46 -10.02 0.42 -10.88
N ASP A 47 -9.58 0.32 -12.12
CA ASP A 47 -8.71 -0.80 -12.57
C ASP A 47 -7.22 -0.61 -12.24
N MET A 48 -6.83 0.58 -11.79
CA MET A 48 -5.42 0.96 -11.67
C MET A 48 -5.13 2.00 -10.58
N THR A 49 -3.91 1.97 -10.05
CA THR A 49 -3.34 2.96 -9.11
C THR A 49 -1.94 3.36 -9.55
N ARG A 50 -1.47 4.55 -9.17
CA ARG A 50 -0.10 4.99 -9.52
C ARG A 50 0.93 4.35 -8.59
N ASP A 51 0.55 4.20 -7.34
CA ASP A 51 1.39 3.84 -6.20
C ASP A 51 0.57 3.04 -5.17
N VAL A 52 1.32 2.44 -4.25
CA VAL A 52 0.86 1.71 -3.08
C VAL A 52 1.27 2.53 -1.86
N ASP A 53 0.28 3.15 -1.23
CA ASP A 53 0.47 3.79 0.06
C ASP A 53 0.17 2.78 1.17
N ALA A 54 1.13 2.59 2.09
CA ALA A 54 0.97 1.63 3.17
C ALA A 54 1.69 2.03 4.45
N GLN A 55 1.13 1.65 5.60
CA GLN A 55 1.92 1.50 6.82
C GLN A 55 2.59 0.13 6.80
N TYR A 56 3.87 0.05 7.16
CA TYR A 56 4.58 -1.23 7.12
C TYR A 56 5.79 -1.27 8.04
N TYR A 57 6.12 -2.48 8.48
CA TYR A 57 7.23 -2.78 9.36
C TYR A 57 7.81 -4.16 9.06
N PRO A 58 9.16 -4.34 9.02
CA PRO A 58 10.19 -3.32 9.25
C PRO A 58 10.51 -2.48 8.00
N LYS A 59 10.89 -1.21 8.20
CA LYS A 59 11.03 -0.24 7.10
C LYS A 59 12.19 -0.54 6.16
N VAL A 60 13.36 -0.89 6.71
CA VAL A 60 14.61 -1.00 5.93
C VAL A 60 14.53 -2.15 4.93
N GLU A 61 14.11 -3.31 5.40
CA GLU A 61 14.01 -4.54 4.64
C GLU A 61 12.90 -4.45 3.59
N ILE A 62 11.73 -3.91 3.95
CA ILE A 62 10.63 -3.73 3.02
C ILE A 62 11.00 -2.72 1.93
N ASN A 63 11.65 -1.60 2.27
CA ASN A 63 12.11 -0.63 1.27
C ASN A 63 13.19 -1.22 0.35
N ARG A 64 14.10 -2.06 0.87
CA ARG A 64 15.09 -2.77 0.05
C ARG A 64 14.40 -3.71 -0.95
N ALA A 65 13.50 -4.56 -0.47
CA ALA A 65 12.77 -5.49 -1.32
C ALA A 65 11.91 -4.75 -2.36
N ALA A 66 11.27 -3.64 -1.97
CA ALA A 66 10.49 -2.80 -2.89
C ALA A 66 11.36 -2.19 -4.00
N ALA A 67 12.61 -1.78 -3.70
CA ALA A 67 13.53 -1.28 -4.70
C ALA A 67 13.97 -2.37 -5.70
N GLU A 68 14.08 -3.64 -5.25
CA GLU A 68 14.36 -4.78 -6.14
C GLU A 68 13.18 -5.05 -7.09
N ILE A 69 11.95 -5.07 -6.55
CA ILE A 69 10.71 -5.18 -7.35
C ILE A 69 10.61 -4.02 -8.35
N ALA A 70 10.91 -2.80 -7.94
CA ALA A 70 10.86 -1.63 -8.82
C ALA A 70 11.78 -1.81 -10.03
N LYS A 71 13.02 -2.25 -9.80
CA LYS A 71 13.99 -2.53 -10.87
C LYS A 71 13.52 -3.66 -11.79
N LYS A 72 13.00 -4.75 -11.21
CA LYS A 72 12.55 -5.93 -11.98
C LYS A 72 11.38 -5.61 -12.91
N TYR A 73 10.40 -4.84 -12.43
CA TYR A 73 9.17 -4.54 -13.16
C TYR A 73 9.18 -3.17 -13.86
N GLY A 74 10.27 -2.41 -13.75
CA GLY A 74 10.37 -1.07 -14.32
C GLY A 74 9.42 -0.05 -13.68
N LEU A 75 9.12 -0.22 -12.39
CA LEU A 75 8.21 0.66 -11.65
C LEU A 75 8.94 1.93 -11.15
N PRO A 76 8.19 3.00 -10.85
CA PRO A 76 8.72 4.15 -10.12
C PRO A 76 9.40 3.72 -8.81
N SER A 77 10.45 4.41 -8.39
CA SER A 77 11.16 4.09 -7.14
C SER A 77 10.30 4.22 -5.89
N ASP A 78 9.22 5.02 -5.96
CA ASP A 78 8.27 5.25 -4.88
C ASP A 78 6.92 4.53 -5.09
N TRP A 79 6.91 3.46 -5.92
CA TRP A 79 5.71 2.65 -6.15
C TRP A 79 5.12 2.06 -4.87
N LEU A 80 5.96 1.79 -3.85
CA LEU A 80 5.58 1.52 -2.48
C LEU A 80 6.11 2.65 -1.61
N ASN A 81 5.22 3.32 -0.87
CA ASN A 81 5.61 4.39 0.04
C ASN A 81 4.71 4.44 1.28
N ASP A 82 5.15 5.18 2.29
CA ASP A 82 4.46 5.34 3.56
C ASP A 82 3.96 6.76 3.80
N LYS A 83 3.80 7.56 2.73
CA LYS A 83 3.29 8.93 2.82
C LYS A 83 1.89 8.98 3.45
N ALA A 84 1.10 7.92 3.30
CA ALA A 84 -0.21 7.84 3.95
C ALA A 84 -0.17 7.43 5.42
N ALA A 85 0.98 6.98 5.96
CA ALA A 85 1.11 6.57 7.36
C ALA A 85 0.77 7.70 8.34
N MET A 86 0.95 8.96 7.93
CA MET A 86 0.61 10.13 8.76
C MET A 86 -0.91 10.38 8.91
N PHE A 87 -1.75 9.75 8.09
CA PHE A 87 -3.20 10.01 8.04
C PHE A 87 -4.06 8.89 8.62
N VAL A 88 -3.42 7.82 9.07
CA VAL A 88 -4.09 6.58 9.46
C VAL A 88 -3.76 6.36 10.93
N SER A 89 -4.80 6.15 11.76
CA SER A 89 -4.60 5.73 13.16
C SER A 89 -3.68 4.50 13.19
N PRO A 90 -3.00 4.19 14.31
CA PRO A 90 -2.22 2.96 14.40
C PRO A 90 -3.06 1.78 13.90
N VAL A 91 -2.42 0.87 13.15
CA VAL A 91 -3.04 -0.31 12.49
C VAL A 91 -4.01 -1.09 13.42
N THR A 92 -3.90 -0.92 14.73
CA THR A 92 -4.73 -1.51 15.78
C THR A 92 -6.19 -1.05 15.81
N ASP A 93 -6.56 0.06 15.15
CA ASP A 93 -7.90 0.64 15.29
C ASP A 93 -8.87 0.23 14.17
N ASP A 94 -8.39 -0.46 13.14
CA ASP A 94 -9.22 -0.96 12.04
C ASP A 94 -9.61 -2.43 12.23
N ASN A 95 -10.63 -2.67 13.06
CA ASN A 95 -11.13 -4.02 13.36
C ASN A 95 -11.74 -4.74 12.13
N ASN A 96 -12.02 -4.01 11.05
CA ASN A 96 -12.62 -4.54 9.83
C ASN A 96 -11.61 -4.57 8.66
N SER A 97 -10.31 -4.50 8.94
CA SER A 97 -9.27 -4.66 7.93
C SER A 97 -9.45 -5.98 7.17
N GLN A 98 -9.07 -6.00 5.91
CA GLN A 98 -9.22 -7.16 5.05
C GLN A 98 -7.85 -7.77 4.76
N MET A 99 -7.67 -9.04 5.11
CA MET A 99 -6.46 -9.78 4.77
C MET A 99 -6.36 -9.94 3.26
N PHE A 100 -5.30 -9.38 2.67
CA PHE A 100 -5.00 -9.53 1.25
C PHE A 100 -4.08 -10.74 1.02
N LEU A 101 -3.01 -10.85 1.82
CA LEU A 101 -2.03 -11.92 1.71
C LEU A 101 -1.46 -12.28 3.08
N SER A 102 -1.43 -13.58 3.40
CA SER A 102 -0.70 -14.12 4.54
C SER A 102 0.12 -15.32 4.08
N THR A 103 1.43 -15.20 4.13
CA THR A 103 2.36 -16.27 3.72
C THR A 103 3.63 -16.21 4.57
N GLY A 104 4.03 -17.35 5.13
CA GLY A 104 5.19 -17.45 6.02
C GLY A 104 5.09 -16.49 7.21
N THR A 105 6.04 -15.55 7.29
CA THR A 105 6.09 -14.51 8.33
C THR A 105 5.61 -13.15 7.84
N VAL A 106 5.07 -13.09 6.61
CA VAL A 106 4.60 -11.86 5.95
C VAL A 106 3.07 -11.80 5.98
N THR A 107 2.55 -10.64 6.37
CA THR A 107 1.12 -10.32 6.31
C THR A 107 0.91 -8.98 5.61
N ILE A 108 -0.05 -8.94 4.70
CA ILE A 108 -0.47 -7.75 3.98
C ILE A 108 -1.99 -7.65 4.12
N GLU A 109 -2.44 -6.56 4.74
CA GLU A 109 -3.84 -6.23 4.93
C GLU A 109 -4.17 -4.96 4.15
N THR A 110 -5.46 -4.77 3.90
CA THR A 110 -6.01 -3.56 3.29
C THR A 110 -7.00 -2.92 4.24
N ALA A 111 -7.04 -1.59 4.23
CA ALA A 111 -7.98 -0.84 5.05
C ALA A 111 -9.44 -1.14 4.74
N SER A 112 -10.27 -1.13 5.78
CA SER A 112 -11.73 -1.18 5.67
C SER A 112 -12.29 0.00 4.87
N ALA A 113 -13.51 -0.16 4.36
CA ALA A 113 -14.19 0.88 3.59
C ALA A 113 -14.40 2.15 4.44
N GLU A 114 -14.63 1.99 5.74
CA GLU A 114 -14.81 3.07 6.71
C GLU A 114 -13.54 3.91 6.86
N VAL A 115 -12.39 3.25 7.03
CA VAL A 115 -11.08 3.92 7.11
C VAL A 115 -10.78 4.65 5.80
N LEU A 116 -11.01 4.00 4.65
CA LEU A 116 -10.78 4.61 3.34
C LEU A 116 -11.69 5.84 3.11
N LEU A 117 -12.95 5.79 3.54
CA LEU A 117 -13.88 6.92 3.49
C LEU A 117 -13.43 8.07 4.40
N ALA A 118 -13.05 7.76 5.65
CA ALA A 118 -12.56 8.74 6.60
C ALA A 118 -11.31 9.47 6.07
N MET A 119 -10.36 8.73 5.48
CA MET A 119 -9.17 9.30 4.82
C MET A 119 -9.54 10.26 3.68
N LYS A 120 -10.50 9.88 2.81
CA LYS A 120 -10.94 10.76 1.72
C LYS A 120 -11.57 12.07 2.24
N ILE A 121 -12.35 11.98 3.31
CA ILE A 121 -12.94 13.17 3.96
C ILE A 121 -11.83 14.04 4.56
N GLY A 122 -10.88 13.44 5.28
CA GLY A 122 -9.74 14.15 5.88
C GLY A 122 -8.86 14.86 4.85
N ALA A 123 -8.46 14.15 3.79
CA ALA A 123 -7.65 14.72 2.71
C ALA A 123 -8.37 15.85 1.96
N SER A 124 -9.71 15.78 1.86
CA SER A 124 -10.50 16.85 1.26
C SER A 124 -10.56 18.09 2.14
N ARG A 125 -10.58 17.94 3.47
CA ARG A 125 -10.51 19.06 4.42
C ARG A 125 -9.15 19.77 4.38
N GLN A 126 -8.05 19.01 4.43
CA GLN A 126 -6.70 19.59 4.33
C GLN A 126 -6.45 20.32 3.00
N ARG A 127 -7.07 19.85 1.91
CA ARG A 127 -6.99 20.58 0.63
C ARG A 127 -7.68 21.94 0.67
N ILE A 128 -8.82 22.05 1.36
CA ILE A 128 -9.59 23.30 1.45
C ILE A 128 -8.85 24.32 2.33
N ASP A 129 -8.24 23.88 3.43
CA ASP A 129 -7.50 24.76 4.35
C ASP A 129 -6.24 25.36 3.70
N ASN A 130 -5.69 24.73 2.67
CA ASN A 130 -4.55 25.24 1.88
C ASN A 130 -4.93 26.26 0.79
N PHE A 131 -6.21 26.65 0.66
CA PHE A 131 -6.69 27.66 -0.30
C PHE A 131 -7.09 29.01 0.34
N VAL A 132 -6.75 29.24 1.61
CA VAL A 132 -7.00 30.54 2.25
C VAL A 132 -5.77 31.44 2.09
N TYR A 133 -5.88 32.46 1.24
CA TYR A 133 -4.93 33.57 1.09
C TYR A 133 -5.13 34.63 2.17
#